data_AF-A0A645G8Y0-F1
#
_entry.id   AF-A0A645G8Y0-F1
#
_cell.length_a   1.000
_cell.length_b   1.000
_cell.length_c   1.000
_cell.angle_alpha   90.00
_cell.angle_beta   90.00
_cell.angle_gamma   90.00
#
_symmetry.space_group_name_H-M   'P 1'
#
loop_
_entity.id
_entity.type
_entity.pdbx_description
1 polymer ?
#
loop_
_entity_poly.entity_id
_entity_poly.type
_entity_poly.pdbx_seq_one_letter_code
_entity_poly.pdbx_strand_id
1 'polypeptide(L)'
;MALSSGENYVLDSKCEILFYTKYKKSGDLILVKKEAASTLGLKDKKQVEEKYKPEGYKIQDGSKTQIKLQNEVEKYVPNKYVLGIYGEYLAIFKTDKNGDMHIENEKEDITEKKIENLKEQDIYLLTTGSKYFQCDTRDEVLARLEDYE
;
A
#
# COMPACT_ATOMS: atom_id res chain seq x y z
N MET A 1 3.96 -17.54 -23.69
CA MET A 1 4.66 -16.43 -24.37
C MET A 1 4.41 -15.18 -23.55
N ALA A 2 5.41 -14.69 -22.82
CA ALA A 2 5.37 -13.35 -22.25
C ALA A 2 5.62 -12.36 -23.40
N LEU A 3 4.68 -11.44 -23.65
CA LEU A 3 4.87 -10.38 -24.63
C LEU A 3 5.82 -9.34 -24.04
N SER A 4 6.80 -8.93 -24.85
CA SER A 4 7.83 -7.97 -24.48
C SER A 4 7.22 -6.66 -23.98
N SER A 5 7.84 -6.04 -22.98
CA SER A 5 7.34 -4.82 -22.33
C SER A 5 7.19 -3.62 -23.28
N GLY A 6 7.68 -3.69 -24.53
CA GLY A 6 7.63 -2.62 -25.53
C GLY A 6 6.59 -2.76 -26.65
N GLU A 7 5.97 -3.92 -26.85
CA GLU A 7 5.03 -4.09 -27.97
C GLU A 7 3.61 -3.61 -27.61
N ASN A 8 3.04 -2.79 -28.49
CA ASN A 8 1.63 -2.43 -28.43
C ASN A 8 0.78 -3.56 -29.03
N TYR A 9 -0.37 -3.84 -28.42
CA TYR A 9 -1.30 -4.84 -28.93
C TYR A 9 -2.75 -4.44 -28.64
N VAL A 10 -3.64 -4.92 -29.51
CA VAL A 10 -5.09 -4.78 -29.36
C VAL A 10 -5.56 -5.70 -28.24
N LEU A 11 -6.42 -5.17 -27.38
CA LEU A 11 -7.05 -5.88 -26.27
C LEU A 11 -8.24 -6.68 -26.77
N ASP A 12 -8.46 -7.85 -26.16
CA ASP A 12 -9.67 -8.62 -26.39
C ASP A 12 -10.88 -7.85 -25.83
N SER A 13 -12.06 -8.06 -26.42
CA SER A 13 -13.31 -7.40 -25.99
C SER A 13 -13.69 -7.68 -24.53
N LYS A 14 -13.15 -8.76 -23.96
CA LYS A 14 -13.31 -9.18 -22.56
C LYS A 14 -12.08 -8.89 -21.71
N CYS A 15 -11.15 -8.07 -22.19
CA CYS A 15 -9.93 -7.77 -21.46
C CYS A 15 -10.24 -7.08 -20.12
N GLU A 16 -9.57 -7.55 -19.08
CA GLU A 16 -9.75 -7.04 -17.72
C GLU A 16 -8.54 -6.21 -17.29
N ILE A 17 -8.81 -5.02 -16.77
CA ILE A 17 -7.81 -4.10 -16.23
C ILE A 17 -7.86 -4.22 -14.71
N LEU A 18 -6.77 -4.70 -14.14
CA LEU A 18 -6.58 -4.89 -12.71
C LEU A 18 -5.73 -3.75 -12.16
N PHE A 19 -6.25 -3.05 -11.16
CA PHE A 19 -5.57 -1.92 -10.54
C PHE A 19 -5.02 -2.34 -9.19
N TYR A 20 -3.70 -2.29 -9.06
CA TYR A 20 -2.98 -2.60 -7.85
C TYR A 20 -2.40 -1.34 -7.23
N THR A 21 -2.38 -1.29 -5.90
CA THR A 21 -1.67 -0.29 -5.13
C THR A 21 -0.61 -0.97 -4.28
N LYS A 22 0.64 -0.54 -4.44
CA LYS A 22 1.76 -0.95 -3.59
C LYS A 22 1.92 0.02 -2.43
N TYR A 23 1.72 -0.47 -1.22
CA TYR A 23 1.88 0.25 0.02
C TYR A 23 3.32 0.14 0.48
N LYS A 24 4.13 1.18 0.27
CA LYS A 24 5.57 1.08 0.48
C LYS A 24 5.96 0.83 1.94
N LYS A 25 5.19 1.35 2.90
CA LYS A 25 5.49 1.15 4.33
C LYS A 25 5.34 -0.30 4.77
N SER A 26 4.37 -1.06 4.25
CA SER A 26 4.25 -2.51 4.54
C SER A 26 4.81 -3.41 3.46
N GLY A 27 5.13 -2.89 2.28
CA GLY A 27 5.49 -3.68 1.11
C GLY A 27 4.32 -4.45 0.47
N ASP A 28 3.09 -4.30 0.98
CA ASP A 28 1.93 -5.03 0.46
C ASP A 28 1.49 -4.52 -0.92
N LEU A 29 1.00 -5.42 -1.76
CA LEU A 29 0.43 -5.14 -3.07
C LEU A 29 -1.03 -5.60 -3.10
N ILE A 30 -1.97 -4.65 -3.15
CA ILE A 30 -3.40 -4.93 -3.03
C ILE A 30 -4.12 -4.60 -4.34
N LEU A 31 -4.96 -5.52 -4.82
CA LEU A 31 -5.90 -5.25 -5.91
C LEU A 31 -7.01 -4.34 -5.39
N VAL A 32 -7.04 -3.08 -5.80
CA VAL A 32 -8.00 -2.08 -5.33
C VAL A 32 -9.27 -2.04 -6.16
N LYS A 33 -9.17 -2.33 -7.47
CA LYS A 33 -10.33 -2.41 -8.36
C LYS A 33 -10.04 -3.22 -9.62
N LYS A 34 -11.11 -3.61 -10.29
CA LYS A 34 -11.10 -4.35 -11.55
C LYS A 34 -12.16 -3.76 -12.48
N GLU A 35 -11.78 -3.47 -13.71
CA GLU A 35 -12.68 -2.90 -14.72
C GLU A 35 -12.45 -3.58 -16.07
N ALA A 36 -13.49 -3.66 -16.91
CA ALA A 36 -13.35 -4.17 -18.27
C ALA A 36 -12.82 -3.07 -19.20
N ALA A 37 -11.87 -3.40 -20.08
CA ALA A 37 -11.33 -2.46 -21.05
C ALA A 37 -12.43 -1.88 -21.96
N SER A 38 -13.43 -2.69 -22.30
CA SER A 38 -14.59 -2.29 -23.09
C SER A 38 -15.45 -1.22 -22.40
N THR A 39 -15.70 -1.34 -21.09
CA THR A 39 -16.41 -0.31 -20.30
C THR A 39 -15.66 1.02 -20.29
N LEU A 40 -14.33 0.96 -20.38
CA LEU A 40 -13.46 2.13 -20.35
C LEU A 40 -13.16 2.73 -21.73
N GLY A 41 -13.68 2.13 -22.81
CA GLY A 41 -13.42 2.54 -24.19
C GLY A 41 -11.98 2.32 -24.65
N LEU A 42 -11.23 1.44 -23.98
CA LEU A 42 -9.82 1.16 -24.23
C LEU A 42 -9.68 -0.03 -25.17
N LYS A 43 -8.96 0.15 -26.29
CA LYS A 43 -8.84 -0.83 -27.37
C LYS A 43 -7.47 -1.47 -27.46
N ASP A 44 -6.43 -0.79 -26.97
CA ASP A 44 -5.06 -1.26 -27.03
C ASP A 44 -4.27 -0.86 -25.79
N LYS A 45 -3.14 -1.55 -25.57
CA LYS A 45 -2.26 -1.32 -24.41
C LYS A 45 -1.82 0.14 -24.28
N LYS A 46 -1.51 0.82 -25.40
CA LYS A 46 -1.03 2.20 -25.40
C LYS A 46 -2.10 3.16 -24.86
N GLN A 47 -3.35 2.98 -25.25
CA GLN A 47 -4.46 3.77 -24.69
C GLN A 47 -4.61 3.57 -23.17
N VAL A 48 -4.40 2.35 -22.67
CA VAL A 48 -4.42 2.09 -21.22
C VAL A 48 -3.29 2.85 -20.53
N GLU A 49 -2.08 2.78 -21.06
CA GLU A 49 -0.92 3.48 -20.50
C GLU A 49 -1.12 5.01 -20.50
N GLU A 50 -1.52 5.59 -21.63
CA GLU A 50 -1.74 7.02 -21.76
C GLU A 50 -2.85 7.54 -20.83
N LYS A 51 -3.91 6.76 -20.61
CA LYS A 51 -5.01 7.13 -19.72
C LYS A 51 -4.60 7.17 -18.26
N TYR A 52 -3.84 6.18 -17.79
CA TYR A 52 -3.58 6.00 -16.35
C TYR A 52 -2.19 6.46 -15.89
N LYS A 53 -1.27 6.76 -16.81
CA LYS A 53 0.02 7.37 -16.49
C LYS A 53 -0.10 8.72 -15.75
N PRO A 54 -1.02 9.64 -16.11
CA PRO A 54 -1.24 10.87 -15.34
C PRO A 54 -1.73 10.62 -13.91
N GLU A 55 -2.44 9.50 -13.67
CA GLU A 55 -2.90 9.06 -12.35
C GLU A 55 -1.79 8.34 -11.55
N GLY A 56 -0.57 8.24 -12.10
CA GLY A 56 0.59 7.61 -11.46
C GLY A 56 0.65 6.09 -11.59
N TYR A 57 -0.25 5.48 -12.37
CA TYR A 57 -0.21 4.04 -12.63
C TYR A 57 0.81 3.70 -13.72
N LYS A 58 1.43 2.54 -13.58
CA LYS A 58 2.34 1.92 -14.56
C LYS A 58 1.84 0.52 -14.89
N ILE A 59 2.02 0.08 -16.13
CA ILE A 59 1.75 -1.31 -16.49
C ILE A 59 2.87 -2.18 -15.90
N GLN A 60 2.49 -3.08 -15.00
CA GLN A 60 3.38 -4.07 -14.38
C GLN A 60 3.52 -5.30 -15.29
N ASP A 61 2.38 -5.77 -15.79
CA ASP A 61 2.26 -6.98 -16.58
C ASP A 61 1.03 -6.83 -17.48
N GLY A 62 1.04 -7.48 -18.64
CA GLY A 62 -0.07 -7.31 -19.57
C GLY A 62 -0.09 -8.33 -20.71
N SER A 63 -1.31 -8.70 -21.08
CA SER A 63 -1.66 -9.54 -22.21
C SER A 63 -2.94 -9.01 -22.87
N LYS A 64 -3.34 -9.60 -24.00
CA LYS A 64 -4.58 -9.22 -24.70
C LYS A 64 -5.83 -9.40 -23.83
N THR A 65 -5.83 -10.33 -22.88
CA THR A 65 -6.97 -10.64 -22.02
C THR A 65 -6.91 -9.96 -20.65
N GLN A 66 -5.75 -9.47 -20.22
CA GLN A 66 -5.59 -8.87 -18.90
C GLN A 66 -4.44 -7.87 -18.86
N ILE A 67 -4.67 -6.68 -18.29
CA ILE A 67 -3.65 -5.67 -18.01
C ILE A 67 -3.58 -5.45 -16.50
N LYS A 68 -2.38 -5.52 -15.92
CA LYS A 68 -2.12 -5.18 -14.52
C LYS A 68 -1.47 -3.80 -14.44
N LEU A 69 -2.19 -2.86 -13.85
CA LEU A 69 -1.71 -1.52 -13.52
C LEU A 69 -1.29 -1.49 -12.06
N GLN A 70 -0.19 -0.81 -11.76
CA GLN A 70 0.30 -0.60 -10.40
C GLN A 70 0.60 0.88 -10.18
N ASN A 71 0.08 1.45 -9.10
CA ASN A 71 0.60 2.68 -8.50
C ASN A 71 1.27 2.38 -7.15
N GLU A 72 2.04 3.32 -6.64
CA GLU A 72 2.73 3.19 -5.35
C GLU A 72 2.40 4.37 -4.44
N VAL A 73 2.21 4.09 -3.15
CA VAL A 73 1.92 5.11 -2.14
C VAL A 73 2.82 4.92 -0.91
N GLU A 74 3.28 6.03 -0.33
CA GLU A 74 4.08 6.06 0.92
C GLU A 74 3.19 5.89 2.16
N LYS A 75 2.36 4.84 2.18
CA LYS A 75 1.40 4.54 3.26
C LYS A 75 1.43 3.06 3.64
N TYR A 76 0.78 2.76 4.77
CA TYR A 76 0.38 1.41 5.18
C TYR A 76 -0.97 1.03 4.55
N VAL A 77 -1.33 -0.24 4.58
CA VAL A 77 -2.62 -0.74 4.08
C VAL A 77 -3.78 -0.15 4.91
N PRO A 78 -4.93 0.20 4.29
CA PRO A 78 -6.13 0.65 4.98
C PRO A 78 -6.68 -0.34 6.03
N ASN A 79 -7.33 0.20 7.07
CA ASN A 79 -8.02 -0.55 8.12
C ASN A 79 -7.11 -1.55 8.87
N LYS A 80 -5.90 -1.12 9.21
CA LYS A 80 -4.90 -1.86 9.98
C LYS A 80 -4.53 -1.08 11.23
N TYR A 81 -3.97 -1.78 12.22
CA TYR A 81 -3.29 -1.15 13.34
C TYR A 81 -1.79 -1.09 13.06
N VAL A 82 -1.14 -0.02 13.48
CA VAL A 82 0.26 0.25 13.15
C VAL A 82 0.99 0.75 14.39
N LEU A 83 2.10 0.12 14.76
CA LEU A 83 3.04 0.71 15.71
C LEU A 83 3.87 1.80 15.01
N GLY A 84 3.90 3.00 15.57
CA GLY A 84 4.61 4.13 14.97
C GLY A 84 5.12 5.12 16.01
N ILE A 85 5.62 6.25 15.51
CA ILE A 85 6.15 7.34 16.34
C ILE A 85 5.16 8.50 16.35
N TYR A 86 4.80 8.97 17.54
CA TYR A 86 4.05 10.20 17.75
C TYR A 86 4.85 11.15 18.65
N GLY A 87 5.43 12.19 18.05
CA GLY A 87 6.38 13.06 18.74
C GLY A 87 7.62 12.30 19.20
N GLU A 88 7.83 12.24 20.52
CA GLU A 88 8.97 11.54 21.13
C GLU A 88 8.61 10.13 21.66
N TYR A 89 7.37 9.69 21.45
CA TYR A 89 6.83 8.45 22.01
C TYR A 89 6.44 7.45 20.94
N LEU A 90 6.43 6.17 21.31
CA LEU A 90 5.75 5.14 20.54
C LEU A 90 4.24 5.31 20.70
N ALA A 91 3.52 5.09 19.60
CA ALA A 91 2.07 5.14 19.58
C ALA A 91 1.46 4.08 18.67
N ILE A 92 0.22 3.72 18.98
CA ILE A 92 -0.61 2.82 18.20
C ILE A 92 -1.50 3.67 17.30
N PHE A 93 -1.33 3.52 15.99
CA PHE A 93 -2.17 4.17 14.99
C PHE A 93 -3.16 3.17 14.41
N LYS A 94 -4.28 3.68 13.93
CA LYS A 94 -5.16 2.96 13.01
C LYS A 94 -5.12 3.64 11.65
N THR A 95 -5.04 2.86 10.58
CA THR A 95 -5.20 3.38 9.23
C THR A 95 -6.68 3.44 8.88
N ASP A 96 -7.11 4.57 8.32
CA ASP A 96 -8.46 4.71 7.79
C ASP A 96 -8.63 3.96 6.45
N LYS A 97 -9.79 4.14 5.80
CA LYS A 97 -10.09 3.56 4.48
C LYS A 97 -9.14 4.01 3.36
N ASN A 98 -8.39 5.10 3.55
CA ASN A 98 -7.44 5.67 2.59
C ASN A 98 -5.97 5.33 2.95
N GLY A 99 -5.75 4.61 4.05
CA GLY A 99 -4.42 4.29 4.57
C GLY A 99 -3.81 5.42 5.41
N ASP A 100 -4.58 6.45 5.77
CA ASP A 100 -4.13 7.56 6.60
C ASP A 100 -4.18 7.17 8.08
N MET A 101 -3.05 7.36 8.76
CA MET A 101 -2.87 6.99 10.16
C MET A 101 -3.53 8.04 11.07
N HIS A 102 -4.30 7.58 12.03
CA HIS A 102 -4.87 8.39 13.10
C HIS A 102 -4.80 7.64 14.42
N ILE A 103 -4.87 8.37 15.53
CA ILE A 103 -4.97 7.82 16.88
C ILE A 103 -6.45 7.73 17.23
N GLU A 104 -6.93 6.57 17.68
CA GLU A 104 -8.31 6.40 18.10
C GLU A 104 -8.54 6.91 19.53
N ASN A 105 -7.57 6.68 20.43
CA ASN A 105 -7.62 7.12 21.82
C ASN A 105 -6.26 7.65 22.30
N GLU A 106 -6.09 8.97 22.38
CA GLU A 106 -4.85 9.61 22.81
C GLU A 106 -4.35 9.17 24.20
N LYS A 107 -5.25 8.75 25.11
CA LYS A 107 -4.87 8.34 26.47
C LYS A 107 -4.30 6.93 26.55
N GLU A 108 -4.67 6.06 25.62
CA GLU A 108 -4.28 4.64 25.65
C GLU A 108 -3.31 4.29 24.53
N ASP A 109 -3.41 4.97 23.39
CA ASP A 109 -2.64 4.65 22.21
C ASP A 109 -1.32 5.43 22.13
N ILE A 110 -1.20 6.56 22.83
CA ILE A 110 0.11 7.22 23.04
C ILE A 110 0.73 6.62 24.28
N THR A 111 1.87 5.97 24.11
CA THR A 111 2.54 5.24 25.20
C THR A 111 3.54 6.14 25.91
N GLU A 112 3.99 5.74 27.10
CA GLU A 112 5.08 6.41 27.81
C GLU A 112 6.47 5.98 27.28
N LYS A 113 6.53 5.03 26.34
CA LYS A 113 7.78 4.50 25.79
C LYS A 113 8.39 5.51 24.82
N LYS A 114 9.54 6.07 25.19
CA LYS A 114 10.23 7.07 24.39
C LYS A 114 11.11 6.47 23.31
N ILE A 115 11.14 7.12 22.16
CA ILE A 115 11.96 6.68 21.01
C ILE A 115 13.46 6.81 21.26
N GLU A 116 13.89 7.67 22.20
CA GLU A 116 15.31 7.89 22.53
C GLU A 116 16.00 6.64 23.08
N ASN A 117 15.22 5.71 23.65
CA ASN A 117 15.72 4.46 24.21
C ASN A 117 15.79 3.33 23.17
N LEU A 118 15.27 3.56 21.96
CA LEU A 118 15.25 2.58 20.88
C LEU A 118 16.58 2.56 20.12
N LYS A 119 16.89 1.42 19.50
CA LYS A 119 18.03 1.33 18.58
C LYS A 119 17.75 2.18 17.34
N GLU A 120 18.79 2.79 16.77
CA GLU A 120 18.68 3.59 15.54
C GLU A 120 18.01 2.83 14.39
N GLN A 121 18.26 1.52 14.28
CA GLN A 121 17.63 0.66 13.29
C GLN A 121 16.11 0.55 13.49
N ASP A 122 15.64 0.46 14.73
CA ASP A 122 14.21 0.40 15.04
C ASP A 122 13.54 1.74 14.73
N ILE A 123 14.18 2.85 15.11
CA ILE A 123 13.71 4.21 14.77
C ILE A 123 13.60 4.37 13.26
N TYR A 124 14.60 3.91 12.50
CA TYR A 124 14.59 3.94 11.04
C TYR A 124 13.41 3.14 10.47
N LEU A 125 13.16 1.93 10.95
CA LEU A 125 12.06 1.09 10.48
C LEU A 125 10.69 1.66 10.86
N LEU A 126 10.54 2.23 12.06
CA LEU A 126 9.30 2.88 12.50
C LEU A 126 8.99 4.13 11.66
N THR A 127 10.03 4.85 11.23
CA THR A 127 9.91 6.07 10.41
C THR A 127 9.62 5.74 8.95
N THR A 128 10.41 4.86 8.36
CA THR A 128 10.32 4.49 6.93
C THR A 128 9.18 3.51 6.64
N GLY A 129 8.80 2.73 7.63
CA GLY A 129 7.76 1.73 7.58
C GLY A 129 8.30 0.31 7.44
N SER A 130 7.64 -0.62 8.11
CA SER A 130 7.89 -2.06 7.96
C SER A 130 6.60 -2.84 8.07
N LYS A 131 6.48 -3.93 7.31
CA LYS A 131 5.38 -4.90 7.49
C LYS A 131 5.27 -5.39 8.92
N TYR A 132 6.41 -5.49 9.62
CA TYR A 132 6.46 -5.89 11.02
C TYR A 132 5.65 -4.97 11.93
N PHE A 133 5.39 -3.71 11.56
CA PHE A 133 4.63 -2.80 12.42
C PHE A 133 3.15 -2.74 12.06
N GLN A 134 2.73 -3.36 10.95
CA GLN A 134 1.33 -3.40 10.52
C GLN A 134 0.66 -4.69 11.06
N CYS A 135 -0.46 -4.54 11.74
CA CYS A 135 -1.26 -5.61 12.35
C CYS A 135 -2.70 -5.58 11.85
N ASP A 136 -3.38 -6.71 11.98
CA ASP A 136 -4.81 -6.82 11.74
C ASP A 136 -5.62 -6.39 12.96
N THR A 137 -5.08 -6.60 14.17
CA THR A 137 -5.75 -6.28 15.43
C THR A 137 -4.90 -5.38 16.33
N ARG A 138 -5.57 -4.71 17.29
CA ARG A 138 -4.91 -3.89 18.30
C ARG A 138 -4.05 -4.74 19.24
N ASP A 139 -4.53 -5.93 19.62
CA ASP A 139 -3.81 -6.85 20.50
C ASP A 139 -2.46 -7.29 19.91
N GLU A 140 -2.40 -7.51 18.59
CA GLU A 140 -1.13 -7.80 17.90
C GLU A 140 -0.15 -6.63 17.98
N VAL A 141 -0.62 -5.39 17.90
CA VAL A 141 0.26 -4.22 18.07
C VAL A 141 0.76 -4.12 19.51
N LEU A 142 -0.12 -4.37 20.48
CA LEU A 142 0.24 -4.37 21.89
C LEU A 142 1.33 -5.41 22.19
N ALA A 143 1.20 -6.62 21.65
CA ALA A 143 2.22 -7.65 21.77
C ALA A 143 3.58 -7.21 21.19
N ARG A 144 3.58 -6.49 20.06
CA ARG A 144 4.84 -5.94 19.48
C ARG A 144 5.39 -4.77 20.27
N LEU A 145 4.53 -4.00 20.93
CA LEU A 145 4.95 -2.91 21.80
C LEU A 145 5.70 -3.45 23.03
N GLU A 146 5.33 -4.64 23.53
CA GLU A 146 6.03 -5.31 24.64
C GLU A 146 7.49 -5.62 24.30
N ASP A 147 7.85 -5.84 23.03
CA ASP A 147 9.27 -6.05 22.62
C ASP A 147 10.18 -4.83 22.88
N TYR A 148 9.60 -3.65 23.08
CA TYR A 148 10.30 -2.37 23.24
C TYR A 148 10.32 -1.86 24.69
N GLU A 149 10.33 -2.75 25.69
CA GLU A 149 10.47 -2.40 27.11
C GLU A 149 11.80 -1.71 27.47
#